data_AF-A0A099LQ63-F1
#
_entry.id   AF-A0A099LQ63-F1
#
_cell.length_a   1.000
_cell.length_b   1.000
_cell.length_c   1.000
_cell.angle_alpha   90.00
_cell.angle_beta   90.00
_cell.angle_gamma   90.00
#
_symmetry.space_group_name_H-M   'P 1'
#
loop_
_entity.id
_entity.type
_entity.pdbx_description
1 polymer ?
#
loop_
_entity_poly.entity_id
_entity_poly.type
_entity_poly.pdbx_seq_one_letter_code
_entity_poly.pdbx_strand_id
1 'polypeptide(L)'
;MADVKLTTPSVLAFEAKLLPSDALMFAGNMNEATWLPILVGEKAVRGTISNRLKAATANDPAKLDAEVSKANLQTVDVAALPHNCDTLKLVFTLRILSGLHVPSTCNDPAYQAALGEIVKQYQIETEFKELAKRYAHNIANGRFLWRNRVGAEQVKVVVSVGEKQFSFDSYEFSLRDFDSGEKLNELAQIIQQGLIERHALIKVEAYSQLGQGQAVFPSQELVMGGGKGDKSKFLYQLDGQAAMHSQKIGNALRTIDTWHPQADEIGAIAVEPYGSVTNRGAAYRQPKEKTDFYNLLDAWLLKGKTPSLEQQHYVMAMLIRGGVFGE
;
A
#
# COMPACT_ATOMS: atom_id res chain seq x y z
N MET A 1 -36.78 23.25 15.72
CA MET A 1 -35.37 23.51 16.06
C MET A 1 -34.73 24.08 14.82
N ALA A 2 -33.97 25.17 14.91
CA ALA A 2 -33.33 25.75 13.73
C ALA A 2 -32.41 24.71 13.08
N ASP A 3 -32.52 24.51 11.76
CA ASP A 3 -31.56 23.70 11.00
C ASP A 3 -30.16 24.28 11.23
N VAL A 4 -29.34 23.58 12.00
CA VAL A 4 -27.94 23.94 12.18
C VAL A 4 -27.27 23.71 10.82
N LYS A 5 -26.98 24.80 10.13
CA LYS A 5 -26.24 24.76 8.88
C LYS A 5 -24.81 24.27 9.17
N LEU A 6 -24.54 23.01 8.82
CA LEU A 6 -23.22 22.41 8.98
C LEU A 6 -22.18 23.14 8.13
N THR A 7 -20.97 23.26 8.68
CA THR A 7 -19.79 23.81 8.00
C THR A 7 -18.61 22.85 8.15
N THR A 8 -17.70 22.85 7.20
CA THR A 8 -16.49 22.02 7.28
C THR A 8 -15.63 22.46 8.47
N PRO A 9 -15.18 21.53 9.34
CA PRO A 9 -14.32 21.86 10.47
C PRO A 9 -12.90 22.22 10.00
N SER A 10 -12.26 23.16 10.69
CA SER A 10 -10.84 23.46 10.47
C SER A 10 -9.90 22.37 11.00
N VAL A 11 -10.41 21.47 11.84
CA VAL A 11 -9.66 20.32 12.33
C VAL A 11 -10.53 19.08 12.22
N LEU A 12 -10.12 18.14 11.38
CA LEU A 12 -10.71 16.80 11.27
C LEU A 12 -9.60 15.80 11.01
N ALA A 13 -9.53 14.73 11.79
CA ALA A 13 -8.63 13.63 11.49
C ALA A 13 -9.24 12.27 11.83
N PHE A 14 -8.79 11.26 11.09
CA PHE A 14 -9.11 9.86 11.33
C PHE A 14 -7.82 9.06 11.46
N GLU A 15 -7.76 8.24 12.51
CA GLU A 15 -6.76 7.18 12.60
C GLU A 15 -7.07 6.07 11.57
N ALA A 16 -6.02 5.54 10.96
CA ALA A 16 -6.14 4.40 10.06
C ALA A 16 -6.76 3.19 10.78
N LYS A 17 -7.58 2.42 10.05
CA LYS A 17 -8.22 1.20 10.57
C LYS A 17 -7.55 -0.09 10.11
N LEU A 18 -6.66 -0.01 9.11
CA LEU A 18 -5.77 -1.10 8.71
C LEU A 18 -4.33 -0.70 9.02
N LEU A 19 -3.73 -1.36 10.02
CA LEU A 19 -2.38 -1.05 10.50
C LEU A 19 -1.46 -2.26 10.30
N PRO A 20 -0.82 -2.37 9.13
CA PRO A 20 0.25 -3.34 8.94
C PRO A 20 1.49 -2.94 9.75
N SER A 21 2.20 -3.93 10.29
CA SER A 21 3.58 -3.74 10.75
C SER A 21 4.52 -3.58 9.55
N ASP A 22 5.78 -3.23 9.81
CA ASP A 22 6.83 -3.47 8.82
C ASP A 22 6.90 -4.97 8.50
N ALA A 23 7.31 -5.29 7.27
CA ALA A 23 7.41 -6.67 6.82
C ALA A 23 8.87 -7.11 6.70
N LEU A 24 9.26 -8.10 7.50
CA LEU A 24 10.61 -8.64 7.56
C LEU A 24 10.85 -9.67 6.45
N MET A 25 12.05 -9.65 5.87
CA MET A 25 12.46 -10.57 4.80
C MET A 25 13.35 -11.69 5.30
N PHE A 26 13.01 -12.91 4.91
CA PHE A 26 13.73 -14.13 5.22
C PHE A 26 14.01 -14.93 3.94
N ALA A 27 15.04 -15.76 3.95
CA ALA A 27 15.39 -16.67 2.88
C ALA A 27 15.29 -18.13 3.34
N GLY A 28 14.89 -18.99 2.43
CA GLY A 28 14.82 -20.44 2.64
C GLY A 28 14.50 -21.15 1.33
N ASN A 29 14.19 -22.44 1.42
CA ASN A 29 13.63 -23.20 0.31
C ASN A 29 12.19 -23.57 0.63
N MET A 30 11.35 -23.66 -0.39
CA MET A 30 9.98 -24.12 -0.21
C MET A 30 9.95 -25.51 0.43
N ASN A 31 9.08 -25.68 1.44
CA ASN A 31 8.90 -26.90 2.25
C ASN A 31 9.97 -27.18 3.31
N GLU A 32 10.98 -26.32 3.46
CA GLU A 32 11.90 -26.37 4.60
C GLU A 32 11.35 -25.55 5.79
N ALA A 33 11.69 -25.99 7.01
CA ALA A 33 11.26 -25.30 8.23
C ALA A 33 12.14 -24.08 8.56
N THR A 34 13.37 -24.07 8.07
CA THR A 34 14.38 -23.07 8.44
C THR A 34 14.30 -21.86 7.52
N TRP A 35 14.15 -20.68 8.12
CA TRP A 35 14.12 -19.39 7.45
C TRP A 35 15.15 -18.46 8.07
N LEU A 36 16.10 -18.00 7.28
CA LEU A 36 17.20 -17.15 7.72
C LEU A 36 16.87 -15.68 7.44
N PRO A 37 17.20 -14.72 8.32
CA PRO A 37 17.00 -13.30 8.01
C PRO A 37 17.86 -12.89 6.80
N ILE A 38 17.28 -12.11 5.89
CA ILE A 38 18.05 -11.50 4.79
C ILE A 38 18.66 -10.20 5.32
N LEU A 39 19.98 -10.16 5.40
CA LEU A 39 20.70 -8.96 5.85
C LEU A 39 20.95 -8.00 4.68
N VAL A 40 20.94 -6.70 4.96
CA VAL A 40 21.40 -5.71 3.99
C VAL A 40 22.93 -5.67 4.03
N GLY A 41 23.54 -5.85 2.86
CA GLY A 41 24.98 -5.70 2.66
C GLY A 41 25.30 -4.52 1.74
N GLU A 42 26.57 -4.17 1.66
CA GLU A 42 27.08 -3.16 0.74
C GLU A 42 27.88 -3.79 -0.39
N LYS A 43 27.82 -3.17 -1.57
CA LYS A 43 28.79 -3.44 -2.65
C LYS A 43 29.18 -2.17 -3.38
N ALA A 44 30.42 -2.13 -3.87
CA ALA A 44 30.87 -1.12 -4.79
C ALA A 44 30.39 -1.46 -6.22
N VAL A 45 29.90 -0.46 -6.93
CA VAL A 45 29.49 -0.55 -8.33
C VAL A 45 30.16 0.55 -9.13
N ARG A 46 30.58 0.23 -10.35
CA ARG A 46 31.03 1.22 -11.32
C ARG A 46 29.86 1.51 -12.26
N GLY A 47 29.15 2.59 -12.00
CA GLY A 47 28.07 3.06 -12.84
C GLY A 47 28.57 3.56 -14.19
N THR A 48 27.65 3.69 -15.13
CA THR A 48 27.85 4.38 -16.41
C THR A 48 27.07 5.68 -16.41
N ILE A 49 27.55 6.68 -17.17
CA ILE A 49 26.77 7.89 -17.42
C ILE A 49 25.60 7.52 -18.35
N SER A 50 24.39 7.53 -17.79
CA SER A 50 23.17 7.08 -18.46
C SER A 50 22.01 8.07 -18.36
N ASN A 51 22.21 9.18 -17.65
CA ASN A 51 21.28 10.30 -17.63
C ASN A 51 21.38 11.11 -18.94
N ARG A 52 20.28 11.75 -19.32
CA ARG A 52 20.26 12.65 -20.48
C ARG A 52 21.24 13.80 -20.24
N LEU A 53 22.25 13.91 -21.11
CA LEU A 53 23.23 14.98 -21.08
C LEU A 53 22.69 16.26 -21.72
N LYS A 54 23.24 17.40 -21.31
CA LYS A 54 22.93 18.69 -21.93
C LYS A 54 23.44 18.70 -23.38
N ALA A 55 22.74 19.41 -24.27
CA ALA A 55 23.06 19.45 -25.71
C ALA A 55 24.52 19.84 -25.99
N ALA A 56 25.08 20.77 -25.21
CA ALA A 56 26.47 21.22 -25.33
C ALA A 56 27.51 20.12 -25.04
N THR A 57 27.13 19.06 -24.32
CA THR A 57 27.96 17.89 -24.03
C THR A 57 27.61 16.74 -24.99
N ALA A 58 26.33 16.54 -25.29
CA ALA A 58 25.86 15.45 -26.13
C ALA A 58 26.25 15.60 -27.61
N ASN A 59 26.33 16.82 -28.13
CA ASN A 59 26.65 17.10 -29.53
C ASN A 59 28.15 17.27 -29.81
N ASP A 60 28.99 17.16 -28.78
CA ASP A 60 30.44 17.31 -28.87
C ASP A 60 31.09 15.95 -28.54
N PRO A 61 31.57 15.21 -29.56
CA PRO A 61 32.09 13.85 -29.37
C PRO A 61 33.20 13.77 -28.31
N ALA A 62 34.10 14.75 -28.26
CA ALA A 62 35.21 14.75 -27.31
C ALA A 62 34.71 14.96 -25.87
N LYS A 63 33.70 15.81 -25.66
CA LYS A 63 33.10 16.00 -24.33
C LYS A 63 32.26 14.81 -23.91
N LEU A 64 31.56 14.17 -24.84
CA LEU A 64 30.82 12.95 -24.56
C LEU A 64 31.76 11.83 -24.12
N ASP A 65 32.84 11.58 -24.87
CA ASP A 65 33.86 10.59 -24.53
C ASP A 65 34.51 10.90 -23.17
N ALA A 66 34.80 12.17 -22.89
CA ALA A 66 35.32 12.61 -21.61
C ALA A 66 34.35 12.36 -20.45
N GLU A 67 33.04 12.56 -20.62
CA GLU A 67 32.06 12.27 -19.57
C GLU A 67 31.86 10.76 -19.36
N VAL A 68 31.74 9.98 -20.43
CA VAL A 68 31.49 8.52 -20.35
C VAL A 68 32.70 7.77 -19.79
N SER A 69 33.91 8.28 -20.01
CA SER A 69 35.15 7.68 -19.48
C SER A 69 35.34 7.88 -17.97
N LYS A 70 34.61 8.82 -17.33
CA LYS A 70 34.69 9.04 -15.89
C LYS A 70 34.19 7.81 -15.12
N ALA A 71 35.01 7.34 -14.17
CA ALA A 71 34.61 6.27 -13.27
C ALA A 71 33.54 6.78 -12.30
N ASN A 72 32.28 6.42 -12.53
CA ASN A 72 31.17 6.69 -11.63
C ASN A 72 31.10 5.60 -10.55
N LEU A 73 32.08 5.59 -9.65
CA LEU A 73 32.14 4.64 -8.53
C LEU A 73 31.10 5.02 -7.48
N GLN A 74 30.32 4.05 -7.04
CA GLN A 74 29.28 4.24 -6.04
C GLN A 74 29.23 3.04 -5.10
N THR A 75 28.87 3.27 -3.85
CA THR A 75 28.49 2.19 -2.93
C THR A 75 26.97 2.11 -2.87
N VAL A 76 26.41 0.89 -2.89
CA VAL A 76 24.97 0.68 -2.81
C VAL A 76 24.62 -0.42 -1.83
N ASP A 77 23.49 -0.25 -1.15
CA ASP A 77 22.86 -1.34 -0.40
C ASP A 77 22.25 -2.39 -1.33
N VAL A 78 22.45 -3.65 -0.94
CA VAL A 78 21.93 -4.85 -1.59
C VAL A 78 21.35 -5.80 -0.56
N ALA A 79 20.32 -6.53 -0.97
CA ALA A 79 19.76 -7.66 -0.26
C ALA A 79 19.51 -8.76 -1.29
N ALA A 80 19.88 -10.00 -0.97
CA ALA A 80 19.74 -11.14 -1.87
C ALA A 80 19.52 -12.43 -1.07
N LEU A 81 18.94 -13.42 -1.73
CA LEU A 81 18.88 -14.77 -1.21
C LEU A 81 20.31 -15.36 -1.13
N PRO A 82 20.61 -16.21 -0.14
CA PRO A 82 21.78 -17.06 -0.16
C PRO A 82 21.84 -17.95 -1.40
N HIS A 83 23.04 -18.40 -1.79
CA HIS A 83 23.23 -19.27 -2.96
C HIS A 83 22.53 -20.64 -2.85
N ASN A 84 22.20 -21.07 -1.63
CA ASN A 84 21.49 -22.32 -1.35
C ASN A 84 19.99 -22.13 -1.02
N CYS A 85 19.45 -20.92 -1.20
CA CYS A 85 18.05 -20.61 -0.95
C CYS A 85 17.42 -20.00 -2.21
N ASP A 86 16.25 -20.51 -2.61
CA ASP A 86 15.54 -20.06 -3.81
C ASP A 86 14.30 -19.21 -3.52
N THR A 87 13.89 -19.10 -2.26
CA THR A 87 12.61 -18.53 -1.86
C THR A 87 12.77 -17.38 -0.88
N LEU A 88 12.15 -16.24 -1.20
CA LEU A 88 11.92 -15.14 -0.27
C LEU A 88 10.66 -15.42 0.55
N LYS A 89 10.76 -15.31 1.88
CA LYS A 89 9.63 -15.23 2.79
C LYS A 89 9.50 -13.81 3.34
N LEU A 90 8.32 -13.20 3.20
CA LEU A 90 7.98 -11.90 3.75
C LEU A 90 6.94 -12.07 4.86
N VAL A 91 7.19 -11.52 6.05
CA VAL A 91 6.30 -11.68 7.22
C VAL A 91 5.91 -10.34 7.82
N PHE A 92 4.62 -10.12 8.02
CA PHE A 92 4.09 -8.98 8.78
C PHE A 92 2.82 -9.37 9.54
N THR A 93 2.39 -8.48 10.44
CA THR A 93 1.08 -8.55 11.07
C THR A 93 0.22 -7.37 10.66
N LEU A 94 -1.09 -7.55 10.64
CA LEU A 94 -2.08 -6.53 10.30
C LEU A 94 -3.12 -6.45 11.41
N ARG A 95 -3.22 -5.29 12.06
CA ARG A 95 -4.33 -4.97 12.95
C ARG A 95 -5.46 -4.33 12.18
N ILE A 96 -6.68 -4.75 12.49
CA ILE A 96 -7.91 -4.20 11.94
C ILE A 96 -8.71 -3.65 13.10
N LEU A 97 -9.03 -2.36 13.03
CA LEU A 97 -9.71 -1.63 14.10
C LEU A 97 -11.13 -1.26 13.68
N SER A 98 -12.06 -1.31 14.63
CA SER A 98 -13.43 -0.87 14.46
C SER A 98 -13.58 0.63 14.78
N GLY A 99 -14.82 1.13 14.84
CA GLY A 99 -15.10 2.50 15.29
C GLY A 99 -14.83 3.56 14.23
N LEU A 100 -15.05 3.26 12.95
CA LEU A 100 -14.86 4.22 11.86
C LEU A 100 -15.73 5.48 12.00
N HIS A 101 -16.87 5.39 12.68
CA HIS A 101 -17.80 6.52 12.90
C HIS A 101 -17.28 7.57 13.90
N VAL A 102 -16.13 7.33 14.54
CA VAL A 102 -15.51 8.25 15.50
C VAL A 102 -14.22 8.82 14.89
N PRO A 103 -14.16 10.11 14.52
CA PRO A 103 -12.89 10.75 14.18
C PRO A 103 -11.98 10.82 15.40
N SER A 104 -10.66 10.82 15.19
CA SER A 104 -9.69 10.99 16.29
C SER A 104 -9.66 12.43 16.81
N THR A 105 -9.96 13.41 15.96
CA THR A 105 -10.22 14.79 16.35
C THR A 105 -11.21 15.45 15.40
N CYS A 106 -12.10 16.28 15.95
CA CYS A 106 -13.00 17.16 15.22
C CYS A 106 -13.29 18.39 16.09
N ASN A 107 -13.14 19.60 15.57
CA ASN A 107 -13.45 20.83 16.33
C ASN A 107 -14.88 21.34 16.15
N ASP A 108 -15.72 20.66 15.36
CA ASP A 108 -17.15 20.91 15.24
C ASP A 108 -17.96 19.68 15.68
N PRO A 109 -18.61 19.71 16.86
CA PRO A 109 -19.41 18.60 17.36
C PRO A 109 -20.64 18.24 16.51
N ALA A 110 -21.26 19.22 15.85
CA ALA A 110 -22.44 18.98 15.01
C ALA A 110 -22.04 18.27 13.71
N TYR A 111 -20.93 18.71 13.09
CA TYR A 111 -20.32 18.03 11.96
C TYR A 111 -19.90 16.60 12.32
N GLN A 112 -19.24 16.42 13.47
CA GLN A 112 -18.83 15.10 13.95
C GLN A 112 -20.03 14.14 14.12
N ALA A 113 -21.12 14.61 14.72
CA ALA A 113 -22.32 13.80 14.91
C ALA A 113 -22.93 13.38 13.58
N ALA A 114 -23.06 14.33 12.63
CA ALA A 114 -23.62 14.06 11.31
C ALA A 114 -22.73 13.11 10.47
N LEU A 115 -21.40 13.28 10.50
CA LEU A 115 -20.47 12.38 9.84
C LEU A 115 -20.52 10.97 10.46
N GLY A 116 -20.58 10.89 11.79
CA GLY A 116 -20.74 9.63 12.50
C GLY A 116 -22.00 8.88 12.09
N GLU A 117 -23.11 9.60 11.89
CA GLU A 117 -24.37 9.01 11.41
C GLU A 117 -24.26 8.48 9.98
N ILE A 118 -23.65 9.24 9.07
CA ILE A 118 -23.40 8.78 7.69
C ILE A 118 -22.57 7.49 7.68
N VAL A 119 -21.51 7.42 8.49
CA VAL A 119 -20.66 6.22 8.57
C VAL A 119 -21.44 5.03 9.15
N LYS A 120 -22.24 5.25 10.20
CA LYS A 120 -23.09 4.20 10.80
C LYS A 120 -24.13 3.69 9.82
N GLN A 121 -24.80 4.58 9.09
CA GLN A 121 -25.81 4.20 8.11
C GLN A 121 -25.19 3.34 7.00
N TYR A 122 -24.06 3.78 6.45
CA TYR A 122 -23.31 2.98 5.47
C TYR A 122 -22.87 1.62 6.03
N GLN A 123 -22.42 1.58 7.29
CA GLN A 123 -22.05 0.34 7.98
C GLN A 123 -23.25 -0.60 8.13
N ILE A 124 -24.44 -0.10 8.45
CA ILE A 124 -25.67 -0.91 8.56
C ILE A 124 -26.08 -1.47 7.20
N GLU A 125 -26.02 -0.65 6.15
CA GLU A 125 -26.50 -1.04 4.80
C GLU A 125 -25.54 -2.00 4.08
N THR A 126 -24.24 -1.79 4.21
CA THR A 126 -23.22 -2.49 3.41
C THR A 126 -22.40 -3.49 4.22
N GLU A 127 -22.39 -3.34 5.54
CA GLU A 127 -21.56 -4.08 6.49
C GLU A 127 -20.08 -4.07 6.09
N PHE A 128 -19.59 -3.05 5.36
CA PHE A 128 -18.24 -3.00 4.78
C PHE A 128 -17.86 -4.19 3.87
N LYS A 129 -18.81 -5.00 3.39
CA LYS A 129 -18.54 -6.25 2.65
C LYS A 129 -17.62 -6.04 1.44
N GLU A 130 -17.93 -5.05 0.60
CA GLU A 130 -17.14 -4.80 -0.62
C GLU A 130 -15.70 -4.37 -0.29
N LEU A 131 -15.51 -3.52 0.72
CA LEU A 131 -14.17 -3.08 1.13
C LEU A 131 -13.37 -4.25 1.71
N ALA A 132 -13.98 -5.04 2.59
CA ALA A 132 -13.35 -6.19 3.21
C ALA A 132 -12.93 -7.24 2.18
N LYS A 133 -13.79 -7.52 1.18
CA LYS A 133 -13.48 -8.41 0.04
C LYS A 133 -12.25 -7.94 -0.71
N ARG A 134 -12.18 -6.65 -1.07
CA ARG A 134 -11.04 -6.10 -1.83
C ARG A 134 -9.73 -6.09 -1.03
N TYR A 135 -9.80 -5.80 0.27
CA TYR A 135 -8.64 -5.92 1.16
C TYR A 135 -8.15 -7.36 1.27
N ALA A 136 -9.05 -8.33 1.47
CA ALA A 136 -8.72 -9.75 1.48
C ALA A 136 -8.07 -10.20 0.16
N HIS A 137 -8.60 -9.72 -0.97
CA HIS A 137 -8.07 -10.05 -2.29
C HIS A 137 -6.65 -9.54 -2.51
N ASN A 138 -6.35 -8.30 -2.06
CA ASN A 138 -4.99 -7.76 -2.09
C ASN A 138 -4.01 -8.46 -1.14
N ILE A 139 -4.51 -9.15 -0.09
CA ILE A 139 -3.70 -10.06 0.72
C ILE A 139 -3.45 -11.35 -0.08
N ALA A 140 -4.50 -11.98 -0.61
CA ALA A 140 -4.42 -13.25 -1.32
C ALA A 140 -3.53 -13.20 -2.58
N ASN A 141 -3.63 -12.13 -3.37
CA ASN A 141 -2.83 -11.96 -4.60
C ASN A 141 -1.37 -11.52 -4.35
N GLY A 142 -0.99 -11.29 -3.10
CA GLY A 142 0.37 -10.90 -2.73
C GLY A 142 0.82 -9.54 -3.27
N ARG A 143 -0.09 -8.60 -3.57
CA ARG A 143 0.26 -7.26 -4.12
C ARG A 143 1.32 -6.54 -3.28
N PHE A 144 1.32 -6.76 -1.97
CA PHE A 144 2.28 -6.20 -1.02
C PHE A 144 3.73 -6.68 -1.21
N LEU A 145 3.99 -7.70 -2.04
CA LEU A 145 5.33 -8.10 -2.44
C LEU A 145 5.97 -7.11 -3.42
N TRP A 146 5.18 -6.25 -4.07
CA TRP A 146 5.64 -5.27 -5.07
C TRP A 146 6.54 -5.94 -6.12
N ARG A 147 7.79 -5.46 -6.25
CA ARG A 147 8.76 -5.97 -7.22
C ARG A 147 9.16 -7.42 -6.95
N ASN A 148 9.07 -7.89 -5.70
CA ASN A 148 9.36 -9.28 -5.37
C ASN A 148 8.30 -10.25 -5.92
N ARG A 149 7.14 -9.78 -6.38
CA ARG A 149 6.15 -10.63 -7.07
C ARG A 149 6.52 -10.89 -8.54
N VAL A 150 7.28 -9.97 -9.15
CA VAL A 150 7.48 -9.96 -10.61
C VAL A 150 8.49 -11.03 -11.01
N GLY A 151 8.08 -11.97 -11.85
CA GLY A 151 8.94 -13.03 -12.38
C GLY A 151 9.23 -14.16 -11.40
N ALA A 152 8.48 -14.26 -10.30
CA ALA A 152 8.57 -15.41 -9.40
C ALA A 152 7.92 -16.65 -10.05
N GLU A 153 8.48 -17.84 -9.86
CA GLU A 153 7.92 -19.09 -10.38
C GLU A 153 6.63 -19.45 -9.64
N GLN A 154 6.62 -19.27 -8.32
CA GLN A 154 5.47 -19.46 -7.46
C GLN A 154 5.36 -18.32 -6.45
N VAL A 155 4.13 -17.92 -6.14
CA VAL A 155 3.83 -17.04 -5.01
C VAL A 155 2.71 -17.65 -4.17
N LYS A 156 3.02 -17.95 -2.91
CA LYS A 156 2.06 -18.48 -1.93
C LYS A 156 1.88 -17.50 -0.79
N VAL A 157 0.64 -17.22 -0.39
CA VAL A 157 0.36 -16.43 0.81
C VAL A 157 -0.36 -17.29 1.84
N VAL A 158 0.21 -17.36 3.04
CA VAL A 158 -0.39 -18.01 4.20
C VAL A 158 -0.82 -16.94 5.19
N VAL A 159 -2.08 -17.02 5.61
CA VAL A 159 -2.70 -16.07 6.53
C VAL A 159 -3.14 -16.81 7.78
N SER A 160 -2.73 -16.34 8.95
CA SER A 160 -3.11 -16.93 10.23
C SER A 160 -3.86 -15.93 11.10
N VAL A 161 -4.98 -16.36 11.69
CA VAL A 161 -5.85 -15.58 12.56
C VAL A 161 -6.28 -16.45 13.74
N GLY A 162 -5.65 -16.26 14.90
CA GLY A 162 -5.79 -17.20 16.02
C GLY A 162 -5.37 -18.61 15.58
N GLU A 163 -6.28 -19.57 15.71
CA GLU A 163 -6.07 -20.97 15.27
C GLU A 163 -6.40 -21.22 13.79
N LYS A 164 -7.07 -20.27 13.12
CA LYS A 164 -7.41 -20.41 11.70
C LYS A 164 -6.21 -20.12 10.82
N GLN A 165 -6.08 -20.88 9.74
CA GLN A 165 -5.05 -20.67 8.72
C GLN A 165 -5.64 -20.83 7.31
N PHE A 166 -5.30 -19.90 6.44
CA PHE A 166 -5.67 -19.89 5.03
C PHE A 166 -4.40 -19.92 4.18
N SER A 167 -4.43 -20.62 3.05
CA SER A 167 -3.34 -20.62 2.07
C SER A 167 -3.91 -20.31 0.69
N PHE A 168 -3.26 -19.38 0.01
CA PHE A 168 -3.62 -18.86 -1.32
C PHE A 168 -2.45 -19.06 -2.27
N ASP A 169 -2.73 -19.58 -3.47
CA ASP A 169 -1.84 -19.41 -4.62
C ASP A 169 -2.12 -18.02 -5.22
N SER A 170 -1.16 -17.10 -5.11
CA SER A 170 -1.37 -15.70 -5.46
C SER A 170 -1.51 -15.45 -6.96
N TYR A 171 -1.22 -16.42 -7.82
CA TYR A 171 -1.44 -16.31 -9.26
C TYR A 171 -2.86 -16.68 -9.69
N GLU A 172 -3.64 -17.32 -8.81
CA GLU A 172 -5.08 -17.54 -9.03
C GLU A 172 -5.92 -16.26 -8.84
N PHE A 173 -5.34 -15.21 -8.24
CA PHE A 173 -6.04 -13.96 -7.92
C PHE A 173 -5.52 -12.80 -8.77
N SER A 174 -6.43 -12.13 -9.50
CA SER A 174 -6.09 -11.01 -10.37
C SER A 174 -5.49 -9.82 -9.59
N LEU A 175 -4.57 -9.08 -10.22
CA LEU A 175 -4.12 -7.77 -9.76
C LEU A 175 -5.00 -6.62 -10.31
N ARG A 176 -5.93 -6.91 -11.21
CA ARG A 176 -6.82 -5.91 -11.82
C ARG A 176 -8.25 -6.03 -11.30
N ASP A 177 -8.69 -7.26 -11.15
CA ASP A 177 -10.07 -7.62 -10.82
C ASP A 177 -10.15 -8.20 -9.41
N PHE A 178 -11.35 -8.15 -8.82
CA PHE A 178 -11.61 -8.60 -7.46
C PHE A 178 -12.57 -9.78 -7.47
N ASP A 179 -12.00 -10.98 -7.43
CA ASP A 179 -12.72 -12.24 -7.49
C ASP A 179 -13.35 -12.62 -6.14
N SER A 180 -14.10 -13.73 -6.15
CA SER A 180 -14.65 -14.35 -4.95
C SER A 180 -14.27 -15.82 -4.90
N GLY A 181 -14.08 -16.36 -3.70
CA GLY A 181 -13.81 -17.77 -3.47
C GLY A 181 -14.03 -18.10 -2.00
N GLU A 182 -14.22 -19.38 -1.65
CA GLU A 182 -14.60 -19.78 -0.29
C GLU A 182 -13.61 -19.27 0.78
N LYS A 183 -12.32 -19.61 0.65
CA LYS A 183 -11.25 -19.13 1.55
C LYS A 183 -11.11 -17.61 1.56
N LEU A 184 -11.31 -16.97 0.42
CA LEU A 184 -11.23 -15.52 0.29
C LEU A 184 -12.39 -14.86 1.05
N ASN A 185 -13.60 -15.42 0.95
CA ASN A 185 -14.80 -14.95 1.63
C ASN A 185 -14.66 -15.09 3.15
N GLU A 186 -14.05 -16.17 3.64
CA GLU A 186 -13.75 -16.32 5.07
C GLU A 186 -12.77 -15.25 5.57
N LEU A 187 -11.68 -14.99 4.83
CA LEU A 187 -10.74 -13.92 5.17
C LEU A 187 -11.43 -12.54 5.10
N ALA A 188 -12.25 -12.30 4.07
CA ALA A 188 -13.03 -11.08 3.94
C ALA A 188 -13.97 -10.91 5.14
N GLN A 189 -14.64 -11.96 5.60
CA GLN A 189 -15.52 -11.91 6.77
C GLN A 189 -14.75 -11.54 8.04
N ILE A 190 -13.51 -12.03 8.22
CA ILE A 190 -12.66 -11.63 9.35
C ILE A 190 -12.34 -10.14 9.29
N ILE A 191 -11.94 -9.63 8.11
CA ILE A 191 -11.66 -8.20 7.92
C ILE A 191 -12.92 -7.35 8.16
N GLN A 192 -14.05 -7.82 7.64
CA GLN A 192 -15.35 -7.20 7.78
C GLN A 192 -15.74 -7.03 9.25
N GLN A 193 -15.72 -8.12 10.03
CA GLN A 193 -16.00 -8.11 11.46
C GLN A 193 -14.98 -7.25 12.23
N GLY A 194 -13.73 -7.24 11.76
CA GLY A 194 -12.64 -6.33 12.11
C GLY A 194 -13.05 -4.86 12.13
N LEU A 195 -13.71 -4.42 11.06
CA LEU A 195 -14.11 -3.04 10.83
C LEU A 195 -15.42 -2.66 11.55
N ILE A 196 -16.33 -3.62 11.75
CA ILE A 196 -17.66 -3.37 12.35
C ILE A 196 -17.59 -3.37 13.88
N GLU A 197 -17.10 -4.45 14.51
CA GLU A 197 -17.34 -4.71 15.93
C GLU A 197 -16.09 -5.09 16.73
N ARG A 198 -15.27 -6.00 16.22
CA ARG A 198 -14.19 -6.64 16.99
C ARG A 198 -12.86 -6.30 16.35
N HIS A 199 -11.84 -5.95 17.15
CA HIS A 199 -10.49 -5.86 16.59
C HIS A 199 -10.06 -7.24 16.06
N ALA A 200 -9.32 -7.26 14.95
CA ALA A 200 -8.71 -8.47 14.41
C ALA A 200 -7.20 -8.30 14.28
N LEU A 201 -6.44 -9.36 14.58
CA LEU A 201 -5.00 -9.44 14.35
C LEU A 201 -4.74 -10.59 13.38
N ILE A 202 -4.14 -10.25 12.25
CA ILE A 202 -3.81 -11.18 11.18
C ILE A 202 -2.30 -11.27 11.06
N LYS A 203 -1.74 -12.48 10.97
CA LYS A 203 -0.35 -12.71 10.54
C LYS A 203 -0.36 -13.11 9.08
N VAL A 204 0.48 -12.47 8.27
CA VAL A 204 0.62 -12.76 6.84
C VAL A 204 2.06 -13.21 6.57
N GLU A 205 2.20 -14.36 5.92
CA GLU A 205 3.47 -14.94 5.49
C GLU A 205 3.38 -15.20 3.99
N ALA A 206 4.11 -14.42 3.19
CA ALA A 206 4.19 -14.63 1.75
C ALA A 206 5.50 -15.30 1.38
N TYR A 207 5.43 -16.22 0.43
CA TYR A 207 6.55 -16.99 -0.09
C TYR A 207 6.63 -16.72 -1.59
N SER A 208 7.78 -16.25 -2.06
CA SER A 208 8.02 -15.93 -3.46
C SER A 208 9.28 -16.67 -3.92
N GLN A 209 9.10 -17.65 -4.80
CA GLN A 209 10.19 -18.46 -5.33
C GLN A 209 10.83 -17.69 -6.50
N LEU A 210 12.04 -17.18 -6.26
CA LEU A 210 12.75 -16.28 -7.18
C LEU A 210 13.91 -16.98 -7.90
N GLY A 211 14.44 -18.04 -7.30
CA GLY A 211 15.65 -18.73 -7.74
C GLY A 211 16.86 -18.43 -6.84
N GLN A 212 17.82 -19.34 -6.86
CA GLN A 212 18.98 -19.30 -5.97
C GLN A 212 19.83 -18.03 -6.16
N GLY A 213 20.23 -17.40 -5.04
CA GLY A 213 21.12 -16.23 -5.08
C GLY A 213 20.49 -14.94 -5.63
N GLN A 214 19.20 -14.93 -5.94
CA GLN A 214 18.56 -13.79 -6.58
C GLN A 214 18.41 -12.59 -5.65
N ALA A 215 18.45 -11.39 -6.24
CA ALA A 215 18.24 -10.16 -5.51
C ALA A 215 16.79 -10.04 -5.01
N VAL A 216 16.63 -9.53 -3.79
CA VAL A 216 15.33 -9.15 -3.24
C VAL A 216 15.22 -7.63 -3.14
N PHE A 217 14.00 -7.14 -2.99
CA PHE A 217 13.69 -5.71 -3.08
C PHE A 217 13.01 -5.19 -1.82
N PRO A 218 13.78 -4.84 -0.78
CA PRO A 218 13.32 -4.08 0.38
C PRO A 218 12.81 -2.70 -0.02
N SER A 219 12.25 -1.98 0.95
CA SER A 219 11.95 -0.56 0.71
C SER A 219 13.26 0.24 0.63
N GLN A 220 13.22 1.37 -0.08
CA GLN A 220 14.37 2.24 -0.22
C GLN A 220 14.22 3.42 0.73
N GLU A 221 15.29 3.77 1.43
CA GLU A 221 15.35 4.97 2.27
C GLU A 221 15.72 6.19 1.43
N LEU A 222 15.10 7.32 1.75
CA LEU A 222 15.41 8.61 1.16
C LEU A 222 16.26 9.41 2.16
N VAL A 223 17.57 9.42 1.95
CA VAL A 223 18.47 10.23 2.77
C VAL A 223 18.48 11.66 2.25
N MET A 224 17.76 12.55 2.96
CA MET A 224 17.80 13.99 2.69
C MET A 224 19.11 14.59 3.21
N GLY A 225 19.76 15.44 2.41
CA GLY A 225 20.92 16.23 2.85
C GLY A 225 22.30 15.68 2.46
N GLY A 226 22.38 14.70 1.54
CA GLY A 226 23.65 14.21 1.00
C GLY A 226 24.53 13.60 2.09
N GLY A 227 24.37 12.29 2.33
CA GLY A 227 25.26 11.58 3.25
C GLY A 227 26.73 11.90 2.93
N LYS A 228 27.57 12.06 3.96
CA LYS A 228 29.01 12.16 3.78
C LYS A 228 29.50 10.83 3.14
N GLY A 229 29.82 10.84 1.86
CA GLY A 229 30.43 9.70 1.15
C GLY A 229 29.74 9.32 -0.17
N ASP A 230 30.25 8.27 -0.82
CA ASP A 230 29.87 7.85 -2.19
C ASP A 230 28.69 6.86 -2.23
N LYS A 231 27.92 6.73 -1.14
CA LYS A 231 26.79 5.79 -1.06
C LYS A 231 25.53 6.39 -1.69
N SER A 232 25.06 5.81 -2.78
CA SER A 232 23.95 6.35 -3.59
C SER A 232 22.60 5.68 -3.35
N LYS A 233 22.56 4.54 -2.67
CA LYS A 233 21.34 3.79 -2.40
C LYS A 233 21.34 3.19 -1.00
N PHE A 234 20.27 3.47 -0.27
CA PHE A 234 20.03 2.97 1.08
C PHE A 234 18.77 2.09 1.09
N LEU A 235 18.86 0.91 1.69
CA LEU A 235 17.70 0.01 1.84
C LEU A 235 17.17 0.07 3.28
N TYR A 236 15.85 -0.01 3.43
CA TYR A 236 15.19 -0.07 4.72
C TYR A 236 15.49 -1.41 5.41
N GLN A 237 15.86 -1.32 6.68
CA GLN A 237 16.22 -2.44 7.51
C GLN A 237 15.86 -2.19 8.98
N LEU A 238 15.59 -3.27 9.70
CA LEU A 238 15.40 -3.30 11.14
C LEU A 238 16.47 -4.22 11.72
N ASP A 239 17.33 -3.69 12.59
CA ASP A 239 18.44 -4.44 13.20
C ASP A 239 19.33 -5.18 12.17
N GLY A 240 19.56 -4.57 11.01
CA GLY A 240 20.34 -5.14 9.90
C GLY A 240 19.56 -6.06 8.95
N GLN A 241 18.35 -6.49 9.34
CA GLN A 241 17.48 -7.31 8.51
C GLN A 241 16.69 -6.44 7.53
N ALA A 242 16.73 -6.82 6.26
CA ALA A 242 16.02 -6.17 5.19
C ALA A 242 14.48 -6.21 5.40
N ALA A 243 13.82 -5.07 5.18
CA ALA A 243 12.40 -4.94 5.48
C ALA A 243 11.62 -4.10 4.43
N MET A 244 10.31 -4.26 4.42
CA MET A 244 9.37 -3.37 3.73
C MET A 244 8.71 -2.44 4.73
N HIS A 245 8.65 -1.15 4.38
CA HIS A 245 7.92 -0.16 5.16
C HIS A 245 6.44 -0.53 5.28
N SER A 246 5.89 -0.40 6.49
CA SER A 246 4.47 -0.59 6.80
C SER A 246 3.55 0.22 5.89
N GLN A 247 3.85 1.49 5.61
CA GLN A 247 3.05 2.33 4.71
C GLN A 247 3.04 1.81 3.25
N LYS A 248 4.09 1.11 2.83
CA LYS A 248 4.18 0.49 1.49
C LYS A 248 3.35 -0.80 1.43
N ILE A 249 3.30 -1.55 2.53
CA ILE A 249 2.35 -2.66 2.69
C ILE A 249 0.92 -2.12 2.68
N GLY A 250 0.64 -1.09 3.48
CA GLY A 250 -0.68 -0.46 3.57
C GLY A 250 -1.17 0.11 2.24
N ASN A 251 -0.28 0.75 1.45
CA ASN A 251 -0.59 1.23 0.11
C ASN A 251 -1.03 0.08 -0.82
N ALA A 252 -0.34 -1.06 -0.81
CA ALA A 252 -0.75 -2.23 -1.57
C ALA A 252 -2.12 -2.76 -1.12
N LEU A 253 -2.35 -2.89 0.18
CA LEU A 253 -3.64 -3.38 0.70
C LEU A 253 -4.80 -2.49 0.26
N ARG A 254 -4.64 -1.16 0.29
CA ARG A 254 -5.67 -0.20 -0.13
C ARG A 254 -5.70 0.12 -1.62
N THR A 255 -5.02 -0.66 -2.46
CA THR A 255 -5.15 -0.57 -3.92
C THR A 255 -6.43 -1.24 -4.38
N ILE A 256 -7.55 -0.57 -4.11
CA ILE A 256 -8.91 -1.10 -4.25
C ILE A 256 -9.83 -0.18 -5.07
N ASP A 257 -9.40 1.04 -5.38
CA ASP A 257 -10.25 2.02 -6.05
C ASP A 257 -10.33 1.72 -7.55
N THR A 258 -11.43 1.10 -7.96
CA THR A 258 -11.83 0.95 -9.37
C THR A 258 -13.07 1.82 -9.67
N TRP A 259 -13.36 2.80 -8.82
CA TRP A 259 -14.54 3.65 -8.92
C TRP A 259 -14.18 5.05 -9.42
N HIS A 260 -12.94 5.25 -9.88
CA HIS A 260 -12.51 6.50 -10.47
C HIS A 260 -12.84 6.52 -11.98
N PRO A 261 -12.97 7.70 -12.61
CA PRO A 261 -13.40 7.85 -14.01
C PRO A 261 -12.59 7.11 -15.07
N GLN A 262 -11.37 6.66 -14.76
CA GLN A 262 -10.45 5.99 -15.70
C GLN A 262 -10.15 4.53 -15.29
N ALA A 263 -11.01 3.92 -14.46
CA ALA A 263 -10.75 2.59 -13.91
C ALA A 263 -10.63 1.50 -14.99
N ASP A 264 -11.38 1.59 -16.08
CA ASP A 264 -11.35 0.59 -17.16
C ASP A 264 -9.96 0.53 -17.83
N GLU A 265 -9.33 1.68 -18.04
CA GLU A 265 -8.00 1.77 -18.67
C GLU A 265 -6.88 1.45 -17.66
N ILE A 266 -6.97 2.04 -16.47
CA ILE A 266 -5.87 2.09 -15.51
C ILE A 266 -5.88 0.92 -14.52
N GLY A 267 -7.07 0.35 -14.26
CA GLY A 267 -7.30 -0.63 -13.21
C GLY A 267 -7.32 -0.01 -11.81
N ALA A 268 -7.34 -0.87 -10.79
CA ALA A 268 -7.38 -0.43 -9.40
C ALA A 268 -6.17 0.43 -9.00
N ILE A 269 -6.44 1.58 -8.38
CA ILE A 269 -5.43 2.45 -7.77
C ILE A 269 -5.54 2.45 -6.25
N ALA A 270 -4.46 2.88 -5.58
CA ALA A 270 -4.46 3.09 -4.14
C ALA A 270 -5.43 4.22 -3.79
N VAL A 271 -6.28 3.99 -2.80
CA VAL A 271 -7.26 4.98 -2.34
C VAL A 271 -6.52 6.21 -1.78
N GLU A 272 -6.63 7.35 -2.46
CA GLU A 272 -6.03 8.63 -2.09
C GLU A 272 -7.05 9.76 -2.31
N PRO A 273 -6.95 10.91 -1.61
CA PRO A 273 -7.94 11.99 -1.68
C PRO A 273 -8.22 12.49 -3.11
N TYR A 274 -7.17 12.53 -3.95
CA TYR A 274 -7.24 12.98 -5.34
C TYR A 274 -6.96 11.85 -6.35
N GLY A 275 -6.97 10.58 -5.89
CA GLY A 275 -6.63 9.43 -6.73
C GLY A 275 -5.24 9.55 -7.36
N SER A 276 -4.25 10.04 -6.60
CA SER A 276 -2.90 10.31 -7.10
C SER A 276 -2.08 9.04 -7.26
N VAL A 277 -1.43 8.88 -8.41
CA VAL A 277 -0.52 7.78 -8.72
C VAL A 277 0.85 8.38 -9.09
N THR A 278 1.75 8.42 -8.11
CA THR A 278 2.99 9.19 -8.15
C THR A 278 3.95 8.75 -9.26
N ASN A 279 4.07 7.45 -9.52
CA ASN A 279 4.91 6.92 -10.60
C ASN A 279 4.40 7.28 -12.01
N ARG A 280 3.13 7.67 -12.15
CA ARG A 280 2.56 8.17 -13.41
C ARG A 280 2.44 9.69 -13.46
N GLY A 281 2.70 10.38 -12.35
CA GLY A 281 2.53 11.84 -12.26
C GLY A 281 1.08 12.28 -12.52
N ALA A 282 0.10 11.44 -12.22
CA ALA A 282 -1.31 11.67 -12.56
C ALA A 282 -2.23 11.61 -11.33
N ALA A 283 -3.32 12.37 -11.37
CA ALA A 283 -4.40 12.33 -10.39
C ALA A 283 -5.71 11.98 -11.11
N TYR A 284 -6.31 10.86 -10.73
CA TYR A 284 -7.47 10.28 -11.43
C TYR A 284 -8.82 10.72 -10.86
N ARG A 285 -8.83 11.47 -9.76
CA ARG A 285 -10.03 12.07 -9.16
C ARG A 285 -9.82 13.58 -9.06
N GLN A 286 -9.94 14.24 -10.19
CA GLN A 286 -9.67 15.68 -10.28
C GLN A 286 -10.79 16.47 -9.60
N PRO A 287 -10.47 17.48 -8.76
CA PRO A 287 -11.51 18.30 -8.10
C PRO A 287 -12.46 19.01 -9.07
N LYS A 288 -12.00 19.31 -10.29
CA LYS A 288 -12.83 19.86 -11.37
C LYS A 288 -14.02 18.96 -11.72
N GLU A 289 -13.85 17.64 -11.61
CA GLU A 289 -14.87 16.63 -11.91
C GLU A 289 -15.73 16.30 -10.67
N LYS A 290 -15.38 16.83 -9.50
CA LYS A 290 -16.05 16.61 -8.21
C LYS A 290 -16.13 15.14 -7.81
N THR A 291 -15.14 14.36 -8.22
CA THR A 291 -14.99 12.92 -7.89
C THR A 291 -13.92 12.67 -6.82
N ASP A 292 -13.26 13.73 -6.33
CA ASP A 292 -12.32 13.67 -5.21
C ASP A 292 -13.03 13.51 -3.87
N PHE A 293 -12.28 13.09 -2.86
CA PHE A 293 -12.78 12.82 -1.53
C PHE A 293 -13.53 14.01 -0.91
N TYR A 294 -12.98 15.23 -1.01
CA TYR A 294 -13.54 16.40 -0.34
C TYR A 294 -14.86 16.82 -0.97
N ASN A 295 -14.93 16.93 -2.29
CA ASN A 295 -16.19 17.27 -2.97
C ASN A 295 -17.29 16.23 -2.72
N LEU A 296 -16.95 14.94 -2.68
CA LEU A 296 -17.91 13.87 -2.39
C LEU A 296 -18.39 13.91 -0.94
N LEU A 297 -17.48 14.07 0.02
CA LEU A 297 -17.82 14.15 1.45
C LEU A 297 -18.67 15.38 1.75
N ASP A 298 -18.28 16.55 1.26
CA ASP A 298 -19.01 17.80 1.46
C ASP A 298 -20.40 17.75 0.81
N ALA A 299 -20.53 17.17 -0.38
CA ALA A 299 -21.82 17.01 -1.03
C ALA A 299 -22.74 16.08 -0.23
N TRP A 300 -22.21 14.97 0.29
CA TRP A 300 -22.98 14.02 1.08
C TRP A 300 -23.42 14.63 2.40
N LEU A 301 -22.47 15.20 3.15
CA LEU A 301 -22.68 15.63 4.52
C LEU A 301 -23.33 17.01 4.64
N LEU A 302 -22.84 18.01 3.89
CA LEU A 302 -23.30 19.40 4.04
C LEU A 302 -24.53 19.71 3.18
N LYS A 303 -24.72 18.97 2.09
CA LYS A 303 -25.78 19.23 1.10
C LYS A 303 -26.83 18.11 1.03
N GLY A 304 -26.69 17.05 1.84
CA GLY A 304 -27.58 15.89 1.83
C GLY A 304 -27.62 15.14 0.50
N LYS A 305 -26.58 15.25 -0.33
CA LYS A 305 -26.52 14.60 -1.65
C LYS A 305 -25.77 13.28 -1.53
N THR A 306 -26.50 12.22 -1.21
CA THR A 306 -25.95 10.87 -1.15
C THR A 306 -25.33 10.48 -2.50
N PRO A 307 -24.02 10.15 -2.55
CA PRO A 307 -23.37 9.75 -3.78
C PRO A 307 -23.74 8.30 -4.15
N SER A 308 -23.39 7.86 -5.36
CA SER A 308 -23.62 6.45 -5.74
C SER A 308 -22.88 5.50 -4.79
N LEU A 309 -23.38 4.26 -4.66
CA LEU A 309 -22.81 3.26 -3.74
C LEU A 309 -21.30 3.06 -3.93
N GLU A 310 -20.84 3.04 -5.17
CA GLU A 310 -19.42 2.98 -5.54
C GLU A 310 -18.59 4.14 -4.98
N GLN A 311 -19.12 5.36 -5.04
CA GLN A 311 -18.45 6.53 -4.47
C GLN A 311 -18.54 6.55 -2.94
N GLN A 312 -19.59 5.96 -2.35
CA GLN A 312 -19.64 5.73 -0.90
C GLN A 312 -18.54 4.76 -0.47
N HIS A 313 -18.30 3.67 -1.22
CA HIS A 313 -17.18 2.77 -0.96
C HIS A 313 -15.83 3.51 -0.98
N TYR A 314 -15.61 4.37 -1.97
CA TYR A 314 -14.40 5.20 -2.05
C TYR A 314 -14.25 6.12 -0.84
N VAL A 315 -15.30 6.86 -0.46
CA VAL A 315 -15.28 7.78 0.71
C VAL A 315 -14.99 6.99 1.99
N MET A 316 -15.62 5.84 2.19
CA MET A 316 -15.41 5.01 3.38
C MET A 316 -14.02 4.38 3.39
N ALA A 317 -13.48 4.00 2.23
CA ALA A 317 -12.09 3.55 2.12
C ALA A 317 -11.09 4.67 2.46
N MET A 318 -11.39 5.92 2.12
CA MET A 318 -10.59 7.09 2.51
C MET A 318 -10.59 7.30 4.04
N LEU A 319 -11.74 7.14 4.69
CA LEU A 319 -11.82 7.20 6.15
C LEU A 319 -11.07 6.03 6.82
N ILE A 320 -11.14 4.81 6.24
CA ILE A 320 -10.39 3.63 6.72
C ILE A 320 -8.87 3.83 6.58
N ARG A 321 -8.43 4.44 5.47
CA ARG A 321 -7.02 4.84 5.28
C ARG A 321 -6.58 5.80 6.39
N GLY A 322 -7.47 6.69 6.82
CA GLY A 322 -7.17 7.74 7.77
C GLY A 322 -6.34 8.87 7.16
N GLY A 323 -6.18 9.94 7.94
CA GLY A 323 -5.53 11.16 7.50
C GLY A 323 -6.03 12.39 8.26
N VAL A 324 -5.45 13.53 7.93
CA VAL A 324 -5.90 14.86 8.37
C VAL A 324 -6.66 15.49 7.20
N PHE A 325 -7.89 15.92 7.46
CA PHE A 325 -8.88 16.37 6.47
C PHE A 325 -9.51 17.74 6.81
N GLY A 326 -9.01 18.41 7.85
CA GLY A 326 -9.45 19.77 8.18
C GLY A 326 -9.00 20.80 7.12
N GLU A 327 -9.62 21.98 7.18
CA GLU A 327 -9.25 23.17 6.39
C GLU A 327 -7.85 23.71 6.72
#